data_AF-A0A6S6RP63-F1
#
_entry.id   AF-A0A6S6RP63-F1
#
_cell.length_a   1.000
_cell.length_b   1.000
_cell.length_c   1.000
_cell.angle_alpha   90.00
_cell.angle_beta   90.00
_cell.angle_gamma   90.00
#
_symmetry.space_group_name_H-M   'P 1'
#
loop_
_entity.id
_entity.type
_entity.pdbx_description
1 polymer ?
#
loop_
_entity_poly.entity_id
_entity_poly.type
_entity_poly.pdbx_seq_one_letter_code
_entity_poly.pdbx_strand_id
1 'polypeptide(L)'
;MATSQDHKRVGNNDSGPNRGGMWVYSPTPIVTDIIHQRVMDQIIYPTVKSMPLEDPRYQGFLYAGLMIDKQGNPKVIEFNCRFSDPETQPIMMRLQSDLVELCLAGAKGELAGKTSC
;
A
#
# COMPACT_ATOMS: atom_id res chain seq x y z
N MET A 1 1.97 1.14 9.34
CA MET A 1 1.71 1.12 7.89
C MET A 1 0.24 0.80 7.63
N ALA A 2 -0.40 1.43 6.65
CA ALA A 2 -1.77 1.16 6.24
C ALA A 2 -1.85 -0.12 5.38
N THR A 3 -1.53 -1.27 5.98
CA THR A 3 -1.57 -2.56 5.26
C THR A 3 -2.99 -3.07 5.15
N SER A 4 -3.26 -3.82 4.09
CA SER A 4 -4.54 -4.46 3.87
C SER A 4 -4.33 -5.78 3.14
N GLN A 5 -5.24 -6.73 3.33
CA GLN A 5 -5.25 -7.97 2.56
C GLN A 5 -6.59 -8.08 1.82
N ASP A 6 -6.51 -8.09 0.50
CA ASP A 6 -7.66 -8.23 -0.39
C ASP A 6 -7.88 -9.70 -0.78
N HIS A 7 -9.15 -10.11 -0.77
CA HIS A 7 -9.60 -11.42 -1.22
C HIS A 7 -10.21 -11.31 -2.61
N LYS A 8 -9.40 -11.58 -3.65
CA LYS A 8 -9.79 -11.41 -5.06
C LYS A 8 -10.75 -12.47 -5.59
N ARG A 9 -10.88 -13.63 -4.97
CA ARG A 9 -11.66 -14.77 -5.48
C ARG A 9 -13.13 -14.65 -5.09
N VAL A 10 -14.03 -14.92 -6.04
CA VAL A 10 -15.49 -14.73 -5.85
C VAL A 10 -16.13 -15.75 -4.89
N GLY A 11 -15.56 -16.95 -4.79
CA GLY A 11 -16.09 -18.04 -3.98
C GLY A 11 -15.36 -18.20 -2.65
N ASN A 12 -16.02 -18.88 -1.70
CA ASN A 12 -15.44 -19.21 -0.40
C ASN A 12 -14.17 -20.05 -0.56
N ASN A 13 -13.24 -19.93 0.40
CA ASN A 13 -11.93 -20.60 0.40
C ASN A 13 -11.11 -20.32 -0.88
N ASP A 14 -11.14 -19.07 -1.34
CA ASP A 14 -10.41 -18.61 -2.52
C ASP A 14 -10.74 -19.38 -3.82
N SER A 15 -12.01 -19.76 -3.99
CA SER A 15 -12.49 -20.51 -5.15
C SER A 15 -13.13 -19.64 -6.25
N GLY A 16 -13.28 -20.18 -7.46
CA GLY A 16 -13.88 -19.47 -8.59
C GLY A 16 -12.95 -18.43 -9.24
N PRO A 17 -13.41 -17.65 -10.23
CA PRO A 17 -12.59 -16.67 -10.95
C PRO A 17 -12.15 -15.49 -10.06
N ASN A 18 -11.07 -14.83 -10.47
CA ASN A 18 -10.64 -13.56 -9.87
C ASN A 18 -11.64 -12.43 -10.21
N ARG A 19 -11.86 -11.55 -9.23
CA ARG A 19 -12.56 -10.26 -9.29
C ARG A 19 -11.58 -9.16 -8.92
N GLY A 20 -12.03 -7.90 -8.95
CA GLY A 20 -11.23 -6.75 -8.52
C GLY A 20 -10.82 -6.80 -7.05
N GLY A 21 -11.68 -7.39 -6.22
CA GLY A 21 -11.54 -7.59 -4.77
C GLY A 21 -12.94 -7.84 -4.20
N MET A 22 -13.13 -8.91 -3.43
CA MET A 22 -14.45 -9.24 -2.86
C MET A 22 -14.62 -8.59 -1.50
N TRP A 23 -13.60 -8.71 -0.65
CA TRP A 23 -13.59 -8.15 0.70
C TRP A 23 -12.14 -7.91 1.13
N VAL A 24 -11.95 -6.96 2.04
CA VAL A 24 -10.63 -6.62 2.56
C VAL A 24 -10.73 -6.22 4.03
N TYR A 25 -9.63 -6.38 4.75
CA TYR A 25 -9.49 -5.91 6.12
C TYR A 25 -8.13 -5.23 6.32
N SER A 26 -8.03 -4.40 7.36
CA SER A 26 -6.85 -3.61 7.70
C SER A 26 -6.74 -3.43 9.23
N PRO A 27 -5.55 -3.57 9.84
CA PRO A 27 -4.28 -3.99 9.25
C PRO A 27 -4.24 -5.51 9.00
N THR A 28 -3.35 -5.97 8.12
CA THR A 28 -3.12 -7.42 7.97
C THR A 28 -2.03 -7.91 8.94
N PRO A 29 -2.29 -8.99 9.72
CA PRO A 29 -1.32 -9.54 10.68
C PRO A 29 -0.14 -10.23 9.99
N ILE A 30 -0.24 -10.51 8.68
CA ILE A 30 0.86 -11.11 7.91
C ILE A 30 2.05 -10.15 7.83
N VAL A 31 1.81 -8.83 7.84
CA VAL A 31 2.88 -7.83 7.77
C VAL A 31 3.31 -7.44 9.18
N THR A 32 4.27 -8.21 9.72
CA THR A 32 4.98 -7.87 10.96
C THR A 32 5.95 -6.71 10.77
N ASP A 33 6.50 -6.13 11.84
CA ASP A 33 7.48 -5.04 11.74
C ASP A 33 8.73 -5.42 10.92
N ILE A 34 9.17 -6.69 11.03
CA ILE A 34 10.29 -7.21 10.25
C ILE A 34 9.95 -7.24 8.76
N ILE A 35 8.75 -7.71 8.40
CA ILE A 35 8.29 -7.76 7.00
C ILE A 35 8.06 -6.35 6.47
N HIS A 36 7.48 -5.47 7.28
CA HIS A 36 7.32 -4.06 6.95
C HIS A 36 8.66 -3.41 6.60
N GLN A 37 9.69 -3.59 7.44
CA GLN A 37 11.01 -3.04 7.17
C GLN A 37 11.61 -3.59 5.87
N ARG A 38 11.47 -4.90 5.61
CA ARG A 38 11.89 -5.51 4.34
C ARG A 38 11.18 -4.91 3.14
N VAL A 39 9.86 -4.69 3.23
CA VAL A 39 9.07 -4.05 2.16
C VAL A 39 9.58 -2.63 1.90
N MET A 40 9.83 -1.85 2.95
CA MET A 40 10.33 -0.49 2.79
C MET A 40 11.72 -0.46 2.14
N ASP A 41 12.64 -1.27 2.64
CA ASP A 41 14.05 -1.26 2.21
C ASP A 41 14.27 -1.89 0.84
N GLN A 42 13.53 -2.94 0.50
CA GLN A 42 13.75 -3.71 -0.73
C GLN A 42 12.84 -3.29 -1.88
N ILE A 43 11.70 -2.64 -1.59
CA ILE A 43 10.69 -2.33 -2.59
C ILE A 43 10.42 -0.83 -2.62
N ILE A 44 9.85 -0.26 -1.55
CA ILE A 44 9.32 1.11 -1.60
C ILE A 44 10.43 2.15 -1.79
N TYR A 45 11.48 2.15 -0.95
CA TYR A 45 12.55 3.13 -1.08
C TYR A 45 13.33 2.99 -2.40
N PRO A 46 13.73 1.79 -2.87
CA PRO A 46 14.37 1.65 -4.17
C PRO A 46 13.49 2.13 -5.33
N THR A 47 12.18 1.81 -5.32
CA THR A 47 11.24 2.26 -6.36
C THR A 47 11.16 3.78 -6.40
N VAL A 48 10.97 4.45 -5.27
CA VAL A 48 10.88 5.93 -5.21
C VAL A 48 12.22 6.58 -5.55
N LYS A 49 13.35 6.07 -5.03
CA LYS A 49 14.69 6.62 -5.31
C LYS A 49 15.12 6.48 -6.77
N SER A 50 14.58 5.50 -7.50
CA SER A 50 14.84 5.33 -8.92
C SER A 50 14.09 6.34 -9.80
N MET A 51 13.13 7.08 -9.25
CA MET A 51 12.42 8.12 -9.98
C MET A 51 13.29 9.38 -10.11
N PRO A 52 13.24 10.11 -11.24
CA PRO A 52 14.10 11.27 -11.45
C PRO A 52 13.85 12.35 -10.39
N LEU A 53 14.91 12.91 -9.82
CA LEU A 53 14.82 13.91 -8.74
C LEU A 53 14.51 15.31 -9.26
N GLU A 54 14.97 15.66 -10.47
CA GLU A 54 14.81 17.00 -11.05
C GLU A 54 13.44 17.21 -11.72
N ASP A 55 12.77 16.12 -12.09
CA ASP A 55 11.39 16.08 -12.55
C ASP A 55 10.76 14.77 -12.04
N PRO A 56 10.19 14.78 -10.82
CA PRO A 56 9.61 13.58 -10.25
C PRO A 56 8.41 13.16 -11.10
N ARG A 57 8.65 12.18 -11.98
CA ARG A 57 7.63 11.56 -12.84
C ARG A 57 6.44 10.97 -12.07
N TYR A 58 6.53 10.90 -10.74
CA TYR A 58 5.52 10.28 -9.89
C TYR A 58 5.32 11.05 -8.58
N GLN A 59 4.09 11.51 -8.37
CA GLN A 59 3.65 12.13 -7.13
C GLN A 59 2.20 11.72 -6.89
N GLY A 60 1.95 11.02 -5.78
CA GLY A 60 0.64 10.47 -5.47
C GLY A 60 0.71 9.14 -4.72
N PHE A 61 -0.40 8.40 -4.72
CA PHE A 61 -0.50 7.12 -4.02
C PHE A 61 0.22 6.03 -4.79
N LEU A 62 1.23 5.39 -4.21
CA LEU A 62 1.83 4.18 -4.75
C LEU A 62 1.22 2.96 -4.05
N TYR A 63 0.39 2.20 -4.77
CA TYR A 63 -0.10 0.92 -4.30
C TYR A 63 0.85 -0.19 -4.77
N ALA A 64 1.39 -0.95 -3.82
CA ALA A 64 2.24 -2.11 -4.10
C ALA A 64 1.48 -3.39 -3.75
N GLY A 65 1.08 -4.16 -4.76
CA GLY A 65 0.51 -5.48 -4.58
C GLY A 65 1.63 -6.46 -4.27
N LEU A 66 1.63 -7.04 -3.07
CA LEU A 66 2.73 -7.89 -2.59
C LEU A 66 2.27 -9.33 -2.34
N MET A 67 3.14 -10.27 -2.69
CA MET A 67 3.10 -11.63 -2.20
C MET A 67 4.18 -11.81 -1.13
N ILE A 68 3.81 -12.30 0.05
CA ILE A 68 4.76 -12.61 1.11
C ILE A 68 4.91 -14.13 1.17
N ASP A 69 6.14 -14.64 1.01
CA ASP A 69 6.41 -16.07 1.12
C ASP A 69 6.43 -16.56 2.58
N LYS A 70 6.58 -17.87 2.78
CA LYS A 70 6.61 -18.49 4.11
C LYS A 70 7.81 -18.06 4.97
N GLN A 71 8.85 -17.48 4.37
CA GLN A 71 10.04 -16.95 5.03
C GLN A 71 9.92 -15.44 5.31
N GLY A 72 8.79 -14.82 4.94
CA GLY A 72 8.54 -13.40 5.10
C GLY A 72 9.29 -12.54 4.07
N ASN A 73 9.66 -13.09 2.91
CA ASN A 73 10.25 -12.29 1.84
C ASN A 73 9.13 -11.70 0.97
N PRO A 74 9.10 -10.38 0.77
CA PRO A 74 8.12 -9.74 -0.09
C PRO A 74 8.53 -9.83 -1.56
N LYS A 75 7.55 -10.08 -2.44
CA LYS A 75 7.71 -9.97 -3.89
C LYS A 75 6.60 -9.08 -4.45
N VAL A 76 6.98 -8.17 -5.35
CA VAL A 76 6.02 -7.32 -6.07
C VAL A 76 5.28 -8.16 -7.10
N ILE A 77 3.96 -8.13 -7.03
CA ILE A 77 3.08 -8.65 -8.08
C ILE A 77 2.85 -7.53 -9.09
N GLU A 78 2.43 -6.36 -8.62
CA GLU A 78 2.11 -5.20 -9.44
C GLU A 78 2.24 -3.89 -8.64
N PHE A 79 2.39 -2.79 -9.38
CA PHE A 79 2.18 -1.45 -8.85
C PHE A 79 0.93 -0.84 -9.46
N ASN A 80 0.17 -0.10 -8.66
CA ASN A 80 -0.93 0.72 -9.13
C ASN A 80 -0.78 2.16 -8.63
N CYS A 81 -1.32 3.12 -9.39
CA CYS A 81 -1.08 4.55 -9.19
C CYS A 81 -2.23 5.29 -8.50
N ARG A 82 -3.20 4.55 -7.94
CA ARG A 82 -4.34 5.11 -7.22
C ARG A 82 -4.59 4.34 -5.94
N PHE A 83 -5.44 4.91 -5.11
CA PHE A 83 -6.16 4.18 -4.08
C PHE A 83 -6.80 2.92 -4.65
N SER A 84 -6.52 1.78 -4.02
CA SER A 84 -7.10 0.50 -4.42
C SER A 84 -8.49 0.33 -3.81
N ASP A 85 -9.38 -0.31 -4.54
CA ASP A 85 -10.76 -0.58 -4.15
C ASP A 85 -10.91 -2.10 -4.14
N PRO A 86 -11.25 -2.74 -3.01
CA PRO A 86 -11.84 -2.15 -1.80
C PRO A 86 -10.88 -1.75 -0.65
N GLU A 87 -9.55 -1.81 -0.83
CA GLU A 87 -8.59 -1.62 0.26
C GLU A 87 -8.64 -0.26 0.95
N THR A 88 -8.98 0.78 0.20
CA THR A 88 -9.00 2.16 0.71
C THR A 88 -10.06 2.34 1.78
N GLN A 89 -11.18 1.62 1.70
CA GLN A 89 -12.31 1.77 2.61
C GLN A 89 -11.91 1.52 4.08
N PRO A 90 -11.40 0.35 4.50
CA PRO A 90 -11.00 0.16 5.89
C PRO A 90 -9.71 0.92 6.27
N ILE A 91 -8.86 1.30 5.31
CA ILE A 91 -7.71 2.16 5.59
C ILE A 91 -8.19 3.56 6.01
N MET A 92 -9.13 4.14 5.27
CA MET A 92 -9.71 5.45 5.57
C MET A 92 -10.50 5.43 6.88
N MET A 93 -11.21 4.34 7.18
CA MET A 93 -11.92 4.19 8.47
C MET A 93 -10.97 4.18 9.69
N ARG A 94 -9.67 3.91 9.48
CA ARG A 94 -8.64 3.89 10.53
C ARG A 94 -7.77 5.14 10.54
N LEU A 95 -7.89 6.02 9.54
CA LEU A 95 -7.09 7.23 9.43
C LEU A 95 -7.52 8.23 10.51
N GLN A 96 -6.58 8.63 11.37
CA GLN A 96 -6.85 9.63 12.42
C GLN A 96 -6.45 11.06 11.98
N SER A 97 -5.46 11.16 11.09
CA SER A 97 -4.97 12.44 10.55
C SER A 97 -5.90 13.02 9.49
N ASP A 98 -5.73 14.31 9.19
CA ASP A 98 -6.45 14.98 8.12
C ASP A 98 -5.92 14.56 6.74
N LEU A 99 -6.75 13.86 5.96
CA LEU A 99 -6.42 13.43 4.61
C LEU A 99 -6.13 14.60 3.67
N VAL A 100 -6.84 15.71 3.80
CA VAL A 100 -6.64 16.91 2.98
C VAL A 100 -5.28 17.51 3.27
N GLU A 101 -4.89 17.59 4.55
CA GLU A 101 -3.58 18.08 4.94
C GLU A 101 -2.46 17.19 4.37
N LEU A 102 -2.60 15.87 4.49
CA LEU A 102 -1.62 14.92 3.97
C LEU A 102 -1.48 14.99 2.45
N CYS A 103 -2.60 15.07 1.73
CA CYS A 103 -2.60 15.23 0.27
C CYS A 103 -1.99 16.56 -0.17
N LEU A 104 -2.29 17.65 0.54
CA LEU A 104 -1.72 18.97 0.25
C LEU A 104 -0.21 19.00 0.50
N ALA A 105 0.24 18.43 1.63
CA ALA A 105 1.67 18.30 1.93
C ALA A 105 2.36 17.42 0.87
N GLY A 106 1.72 16.31 0.48
CA GLY A 106 2.17 15.46 -0.62
C GLY A 106 2.36 16.23 -1.91
N ALA A 107 1.35 17.01 -2.33
CA ALA A 107 1.37 17.84 -3.55
C ALA A 107 2.45 18.93 -3.54
N LYS A 108 2.85 19.41 -2.35
CA LYS A 108 3.91 20.42 -2.17
C LYS A 108 5.32 19.84 -1.97
N GLY A 109 5.46 18.51 -1.86
CA GLY A 109 6.74 17.88 -1.50
C GLY A 109 7.10 18.02 -0.01
N GLU A 110 6.13 18.36 0.84
CA GLU A 110 6.26 18.63 2.27
C GLU A 110 5.77 17.45 3.14
N LEU A 111 5.65 16.25 2.56
CA LEU A 111 5.13 15.07 3.26
C LEU A 111 6.06 14.56 4.37
N ALA A 112 7.35 14.91 4.32
CA ALA A 112 8.33 14.51 5.32
C ALA A 112 7.93 14.97 6.73
N GLY A 113 7.93 14.05 7.69
CA GLY A 113 7.55 14.33 9.08
C GLY A 113 6.05 14.36 9.37
N LYS A 114 5.18 14.22 8.35
CA LYS A 114 3.74 14.04 8.54
C LYS A 114 3.43 12.59 8.94
N THR A 115 2.52 12.40 9.89
CA THR A 115 2.06 11.09 10.33
C THR A 115 0.59 10.87 10.01
N SER A 116 0.23 9.64 9.65
CA SER A 116 -1.15 9.23 9.36
C SER A 116 -1.85 8.53 10.55
N CYS A 117 -1.17 8.51 11.71
CA CYS A 117 -1.60 7.85 12.93
C CYS A 117 -2.00 8.86 14.00
#